data_AF-A0A453SZM4-F1
#
_entry.id   AF-A0A453SZM4-F1
#
_cell.length_a   1.000
_cell.length_b   1.000
_cell.length_c   1.000
_cell.angle_alpha   90.00
_cell.angle_beta   90.00
_cell.angle_gamma   90.00
#
_symmetry.space_group_name_H-M   'P 1'
#
loop_
_entity.id
_entity.type
_entity.pdbx_description
1 polymer ?
#
loop_
_entity_poly.entity_id
_entity_poly.type
_entity_poly.pdbx_seq_one_letter_code
_entity_poly.pdbx_strand_id
1 'polypeptide(L)'
;MAAQFPVDGRWVSSVVALSRLPPPGTEAFYFARGHAEQWPHLPAAPEGHAHGVPCEVTAVDYFTDGEEPCARITLLPRPHNPPPAAIDIPAPGRFVFYAKQIQQGDWQRSYFQVPKECERLFPPHQAAGDKQDLLLHDISGNSWNMEHTHRGATRSLSRDWQDLVHEKGVKVRDIIVFVRCPDGRILVDLRRATPVNRDWGGQEVAQASQLAIEGGAFTVTYYPGRGGESFVVPRAVVDAAAEREWEVDTPVRLLPKDEVVHVQQQGSASGVIARGTIGAVVPGATTWRSLQVDWDGSTSSTPAVNKWQVEPEGTRDAKRRRLSKTVPPVASTAQRGVKLFGKTLVPEGSGSRS
;
A
#
# COMPACT_ATOMS: atom_id res chain seq x y z
N MET A 1 17.16 -2.86 20.56
CA MET A 1 16.26 -1.77 21.00
C MET A 1 15.36 -1.47 19.82
N ALA A 2 14.05 -1.63 19.97
CA ALA A 2 13.11 -1.22 18.94
C ALA A 2 13.31 0.29 18.72
N ALA A 3 13.47 0.72 17.46
CA ALA A 3 13.39 2.12 17.13
C ALA A 3 12.00 2.60 17.54
N GLN A 4 11.91 3.26 18.70
CA GLN A 4 10.76 4.07 19.06
C GLN A 4 10.75 5.19 18.05
N PHE A 5 9.89 5.07 17.02
CA PHE A 5 9.51 6.21 16.21
C PHE A 5 9.02 7.28 17.18
N PRO A 6 9.68 8.44 17.31
CA PRO A 6 9.08 9.55 18.02
C PRO A 6 7.87 9.92 17.18
N VAL A 7 6.68 9.50 17.60
CA VAL A 7 5.42 9.87 16.97
C VAL A 7 5.12 11.31 17.37
N ASP A 8 5.99 12.23 16.97
CA ASP A 8 5.58 13.61 16.77
C ASP A 8 4.51 13.54 15.69
N GLY A 9 3.26 13.66 16.12
CA GLY A 9 2.07 13.45 15.29
C GLY A 9 1.90 14.44 14.13
N ARG A 10 2.96 15.11 13.69
CA ARG A 10 2.97 15.98 12.50
C ARG A 10 3.03 15.20 11.19
N TRP A 11 3.26 13.89 11.21
CA TRP A 11 3.64 13.17 9.99
C TRP A 11 2.77 11.97 9.61
N VAL A 12 1.76 11.57 10.39
CA VAL A 12 1.22 10.19 10.39
C VAL A 12 0.69 9.64 9.04
N SER A 13 0.27 10.48 8.10
CA SER A 13 -0.10 10.11 6.72
C SER A 13 1.08 9.85 5.79
N SER A 14 2.03 10.77 5.81
CA SER A 14 3.31 10.62 5.15
C SER A 14 4.11 9.51 5.82
N VAL A 15 4.00 9.34 7.14
CA VAL A 15 4.56 8.24 7.94
C VAL A 15 4.14 6.89 7.40
N VAL A 16 3.01 6.67 6.73
CA VAL A 16 2.76 5.32 6.19
C VAL A 16 3.78 4.99 5.09
N ALA A 17 3.97 5.87 4.12
CA ALA A 17 4.96 5.70 3.06
C ALA A 17 6.40 5.93 3.57
N LEU A 18 6.58 6.88 4.48
CA LEU A 18 7.85 7.28 5.10
C LEU A 18 8.33 6.29 6.18
N SER A 19 7.44 5.54 6.83
CA SER A 19 7.78 4.46 7.80
C SER A 19 8.18 3.17 7.12
N ARG A 20 7.84 3.02 5.84
CA ARG A 20 8.34 1.92 5.00
C ARG A 20 9.74 2.19 4.46
N LEU A 21 10.27 3.40 4.64
CA LEU A 21 11.66 3.66 4.35
C LEU A 21 12.53 2.77 5.26
N PRO A 22 13.57 2.12 4.71
CA PRO A 22 14.46 1.33 5.53
C PRO A 22 15.11 2.21 6.62
N PRO A 23 15.12 1.78 7.89
CA PRO A 23 15.67 2.59 8.97
C PRO A 23 17.20 2.68 8.91
N PRO A 24 17.82 3.69 9.54
CA PRO A 24 19.28 3.78 9.64
C PRO A 24 19.90 2.50 10.21
N GLY A 25 21.06 2.11 9.67
CA GLY A 25 21.79 0.88 9.98
C GLY A 25 21.29 -0.37 9.24
N THR A 26 20.31 -0.25 8.34
CA THR A 26 19.79 -1.38 7.54
C THR A 26 20.27 -1.36 6.09
N GLU A 27 20.25 -2.52 5.45
CA GLU A 27 20.60 -2.68 4.03
C GLU A 27 19.38 -2.46 3.12
N ALA A 28 19.59 -1.71 2.05
CA ALA A 28 18.59 -1.40 1.05
C ALA A 28 19.21 -1.38 -0.36
N PHE A 29 18.38 -1.46 -1.38
CA PHE A 29 18.76 -1.13 -2.75
C PHE A 29 18.31 0.28 -3.11
N TYR A 30 19.20 1.05 -3.72
CA TYR A 30 18.89 2.31 -4.38
C TYR A 30 18.68 2.08 -5.88
N PHE A 31 17.55 2.56 -6.40
CA PHE A 31 17.18 2.47 -7.82
C PHE A 31 17.13 3.86 -8.46
N ALA A 32 18.17 4.23 -9.22
CA ALA A 32 18.24 5.51 -9.92
C ALA A 32 17.06 5.75 -10.87
N ARG A 33 16.56 4.69 -11.54
CA ARG A 33 15.37 4.79 -12.41
C ARG A 33 14.11 5.17 -11.63
N GLY A 34 13.90 4.55 -10.46
CA GLY A 34 12.78 4.93 -9.58
C GLY A 34 12.94 6.34 -9.02
N HIS A 35 14.17 6.74 -8.73
CA HIS A 35 14.47 8.11 -8.30
C HIS A 35 14.12 9.13 -9.39
N ALA A 36 14.46 8.85 -10.65
CA ALA A 36 14.06 9.68 -11.78
C ALA A 36 12.54 9.72 -11.98
N GLU A 37 11.82 8.61 -11.78
CA GLU A 37 10.35 8.53 -11.93
C GLU A 37 9.57 9.43 -10.95
N GLN A 38 10.17 9.80 -9.82
CA GLN A 38 9.61 10.80 -8.91
C GLN A 38 9.50 12.19 -9.56
N TRP A 39 10.29 12.43 -10.59
CA TRP A 39 10.40 13.70 -11.30
C TRP A 39 9.83 13.55 -12.72
N PRO A 40 8.49 13.63 -12.90
CA PRO A 40 7.83 13.25 -14.16
C PRO A 40 8.19 14.12 -15.37
N HIS A 41 8.89 15.25 -15.17
CA HIS A 41 9.37 16.15 -16.22
C HIS A 41 10.82 15.84 -16.65
N LEU A 42 11.53 14.95 -15.95
CA LEU A 42 12.87 14.55 -16.34
C LEU A 42 12.82 13.49 -17.44
N PRO A 43 13.83 13.46 -18.33
CA PRO A 43 14.01 12.31 -19.22
C PRO A 43 14.20 11.04 -18.40
N ALA A 44 13.79 9.90 -18.96
CA ALA A 44 14.02 8.60 -18.33
C ALA A 44 15.52 8.42 -18.03
N ALA A 45 15.84 7.85 -16.85
CA ALA A 45 17.22 7.59 -16.46
C ALA A 45 17.96 6.78 -17.54
N PRO A 46 19.22 7.11 -17.88
CA PRO A 46 19.97 6.42 -18.93
C PRO A 46 20.15 4.92 -18.61
N GLU A 47 20.03 4.09 -19.65
CA GLU A 47 19.87 2.62 -19.61
C GLU A 47 21.00 1.85 -18.87
N GLY A 48 22.13 2.49 -18.54
CA GLY A 48 23.22 1.91 -17.76
C GLY A 48 22.97 1.72 -16.26
N HIS A 49 21.85 2.22 -15.72
CA HIS A 49 21.51 2.18 -14.28
C HIS A 49 20.42 1.15 -13.95
N ALA A 50 20.32 0.08 -14.74
CA ALA A 50 19.24 -0.90 -14.68
C ALA A 50 19.22 -1.75 -13.39
N HIS A 51 20.34 -1.80 -12.68
CA HIS A 51 20.52 -2.59 -11.47
C HIS A 51 20.41 -1.71 -10.22
N GLY A 52 19.71 -2.19 -9.20
CA GLY A 52 19.75 -1.55 -7.89
C GLY A 52 21.15 -1.59 -7.30
N VAL A 53 21.59 -0.47 -6.71
CA VAL A 53 22.86 -0.39 -5.98
C VAL A 53 22.62 -0.80 -4.52
N PRO A 54 23.28 -1.86 -4.01
CA PRO A 54 23.19 -2.21 -2.60
C PRO A 54 23.87 -1.14 -1.74
N CYS A 55 23.12 -0.64 -0.75
CA CYS A 55 23.52 0.42 0.15
C CYS A 55 23.17 0.08 1.59
N GLU A 56 23.92 0.66 2.52
CA GLU A 56 23.51 0.85 3.91
C GLU A 56 22.78 2.19 4.02
N VAL A 57 21.63 2.22 4.68
CA VAL A 57 20.98 3.47 5.08
C VAL A 57 21.68 4.02 6.30
N THR A 58 22.30 5.19 6.20
CA THR A 58 23.08 5.80 7.30
C THR A 58 22.28 6.84 8.07
N ALA A 59 21.34 7.52 7.42
CA ALA A 59 20.44 8.48 8.05
C ALA A 59 19.12 8.59 7.27
N VAL A 60 18.04 8.92 8.00
CA VAL A 60 16.74 9.27 7.43
C VAL A 60 16.21 10.47 8.21
N ASP A 61 16.12 11.62 7.55
CA ASP A 61 15.60 12.85 8.12
C ASP A 61 14.25 13.19 7.48
N TYR A 62 13.20 13.30 8.29
CA TYR A 62 11.86 13.66 7.84
C TYR A 62 11.65 15.17 7.92
N PHE A 63 11.09 15.77 6.87
CA PHE A 63 10.88 17.23 6.79
C PHE A 63 9.75 17.61 5.83
N THR A 64 9.34 18.88 5.84
CA THR A 64 8.38 19.45 4.88
C THR A 64 9.14 20.34 3.90
N ASP A 65 8.94 20.11 2.61
CA ASP A 65 9.39 21.01 1.54
C ASP A 65 8.21 21.90 1.12
N GLY A 66 8.02 22.99 1.85
CA GLY A 66 6.80 23.78 1.82
C GLY A 66 5.65 23.00 2.45
N GLU A 67 4.66 22.62 1.64
CA GLU A 67 3.47 21.86 2.07
C GLU A 67 3.55 20.38 1.62
N GLU A 68 4.69 19.94 1.06
CA GLU A 68 4.89 18.55 0.66
C GLU A 68 5.75 17.80 1.70
N PRO A 69 5.29 16.67 2.24
CA PRO A 69 6.06 15.88 3.18
C PRO A 69 7.14 15.08 2.45
N CYS A 70 8.35 15.05 3.02
CA CYS A 70 9.54 14.49 2.40
C CYS A 70 10.40 13.72 3.41
N ALA A 71 11.29 12.86 2.89
CA ALA A 71 12.41 12.34 3.63
C ALA A 71 13.72 12.54 2.88
N ARG A 72 14.76 12.90 3.60
CA ARG A 72 16.14 12.89 3.12
C ARG A 72 16.79 11.61 3.60
N ILE A 73 17.29 10.80 2.67
CA ILE A 73 17.86 9.49 2.96
C ILE A 73 19.33 9.53 2.57
N THR A 74 20.23 9.29 3.52
CA THR A 74 21.67 9.20 3.26
C THR A 74 22.08 7.74 3.14
N LEU A 75 22.73 7.41 2.04
CA LEU A 75 23.06 6.06 1.60
C LEU A 75 24.57 5.93 1.43
N LEU A 76 25.09 4.77 1.83
CA LEU A 76 26.48 4.39 1.59
C LEU A 76 26.50 3.08 0.79
N PRO A 77 26.99 3.06 -0.46
CA PRO A 77 27.15 1.83 -1.21
C PRO A 77 27.99 0.80 -0.44
N ARG A 78 27.53 -0.45 -0.41
CA ARG A 78 28.24 -1.58 0.20
C ARG A 78 28.39 -2.70 -0.82
N PRO A 79 29.50 -3.45 -0.83
CA PRO A 79 29.58 -4.67 -1.63
C PRO A 79 28.44 -5.62 -1.26
N HIS A 80 27.93 -6.34 -2.25
CA HIS A 80 26.87 -7.33 -2.07
C HIS A 80 27.41 -8.56 -1.30
N ASN A 81 27.55 -8.45 0.02
CA ASN A 81 27.84 -9.57 0.91
C ASN A 81 26.54 -10.28 1.29
N PRO A 82 26.53 -11.59 1.55
CA PRO A 82 25.34 -12.29 2.01
C PRO A 82 24.82 -11.65 3.30
N PRO A 83 23.50 -11.44 3.43
CA PRO A 83 22.95 -10.65 4.52
C PRO A 83 23.19 -11.34 5.87
N PRO A 84 23.53 -10.61 6.94
CA PRO A 84 23.24 -11.10 8.28
C PRO A 84 21.73 -11.30 8.45
N ALA A 85 21.34 -12.20 9.36
CA ALA A 85 19.96 -12.66 9.55
C ALA A 85 18.93 -11.52 9.45
N ALA A 86 17.84 -11.79 8.71
CA ALA A 86 16.76 -10.85 8.45
C ALA A 86 16.38 -10.08 9.72
N ILE A 87 16.61 -8.77 9.73
CA ILE A 87 16.01 -7.91 10.72
C ILE A 87 14.55 -7.80 10.30
N ASP A 88 13.66 -8.38 11.11
CA ASP A 88 12.23 -8.14 11.01
C ASP A 88 12.01 -6.63 11.09
N ILE A 89 11.78 -6.00 9.94
CA ILE A 89 11.27 -4.64 9.90
C ILE A 89 9.92 -4.72 10.61
N PRO A 90 9.73 -4.04 11.75
CA PRO A 90 8.47 -4.09 12.46
C PRO A 90 7.37 -3.72 11.48
N ALA A 91 6.36 -4.58 11.35
CA ALA A 91 5.18 -4.24 10.56
C ALA A 91 4.72 -2.85 11.02
N PRO A 92 4.61 -1.86 10.11
CA PRO A 92 4.18 -0.53 10.50
C PRO A 92 2.89 -0.68 11.30
N GLY A 93 2.81 0.00 12.45
CA GLY A 93 1.59 0.02 13.27
C GLY A 93 0.41 0.28 12.34
N ARG A 94 -0.65 -0.53 12.44
CA ARG A 94 -1.71 -0.57 11.43
C ARG A 94 -2.49 0.75 11.43
N PHE A 95 -2.02 1.73 10.67
CA PHE A 95 -2.68 3.01 10.46
C PHE A 95 -3.97 2.78 9.66
N VAL A 96 -5.05 3.45 10.09
CA VAL A 96 -6.30 3.47 9.32
C VAL A 96 -6.32 4.80 8.58
N PHE A 97 -6.18 4.77 7.25
CA PHE A 97 -6.34 5.95 6.42
C PHE A 97 -7.49 5.81 5.44
N TYR A 98 -7.90 6.97 4.93
CA TYR A 98 -8.76 7.08 3.79
C TYR A 98 -8.20 8.13 2.82
N ALA A 99 -8.06 7.76 1.55
CA ALA A 99 -7.64 8.68 0.50
C ALA A 99 -8.80 8.88 -0.49
N LYS A 100 -9.06 10.14 -0.87
CA LYS A 100 -10.04 10.49 -1.90
C LYS A 100 -9.46 11.49 -2.87
N GLN A 101 -9.62 11.22 -4.15
CA GLN A 101 -9.44 12.26 -5.15
C GLN A 101 -10.57 13.28 -5.05
N ILE A 102 -10.23 14.54 -4.79
CA ILE A 102 -11.14 15.68 -4.71
C ILE A 102 -11.92 15.80 -6.03
N GLN A 103 -13.23 15.66 -5.94
CA GLN A 103 -14.16 15.88 -7.05
C GLN A 103 -14.64 17.33 -7.10
N GLN A 104 -15.20 17.74 -8.23
CA GLN A 104 -15.79 19.09 -8.39
C GLN A 104 -16.76 19.42 -7.24
N GLY A 105 -17.62 18.47 -6.86
CA GLY A 105 -18.58 18.66 -5.78
C GLY A 105 -17.95 18.80 -4.39
N ASP A 106 -16.82 18.11 -4.13
CA ASP A 106 -16.11 18.25 -2.85
C ASP A 106 -15.48 19.65 -2.76
N TRP A 107 -14.90 20.14 -3.85
CA TRP A 107 -14.25 21.45 -3.92
C TRP A 107 -15.26 22.62 -3.77
N GLN A 108 -16.45 22.52 -4.40
CA GLN A 108 -17.43 23.61 -4.42
C GLN A 108 -18.35 23.70 -3.19
N ARG A 109 -18.65 22.56 -2.53
CA ARG A 109 -19.65 22.52 -1.45
C ARG A 109 -19.03 22.96 -0.13
N SER A 110 -19.85 23.52 0.76
CA SER A 110 -19.46 23.81 2.14
C SER A 110 -19.16 22.58 3.01
N TYR A 111 -19.21 21.38 2.42
CA TYR A 111 -18.88 20.13 3.09
C TYR A 111 -18.16 19.15 2.15
N PHE A 112 -17.34 18.32 2.76
CA PHE A 112 -16.73 17.15 2.12
C PHE A 112 -17.64 15.93 2.29
N GLN A 113 -17.97 15.24 1.20
CA GLN A 113 -18.72 13.99 1.28
C GLN A 113 -17.79 12.85 1.70
N VAL A 114 -18.07 12.26 2.86
CA VAL A 114 -17.35 11.12 3.41
C VAL A 114 -17.97 9.82 2.88
N PRO A 115 -17.20 8.93 2.23
CA PRO A 115 -17.72 7.61 1.86
C PRO A 115 -17.91 6.70 3.08
N LYS A 116 -18.88 5.79 2.98
CA LYS A 116 -19.26 4.88 4.08
C LYS A 116 -18.07 4.11 4.65
N GLU A 117 -17.11 3.81 3.80
CA GLU A 117 -15.97 2.98 4.11
C GLU A 117 -14.94 3.67 5.01
N CYS A 118 -15.09 4.99 5.18
CA CYS A 118 -14.31 5.81 6.10
C CYS A 118 -14.86 5.80 7.54
N GLU A 119 -15.99 5.14 7.81
CA GLU A 119 -16.61 5.13 9.15
C GLU A 119 -15.64 4.66 10.25
N ARG A 120 -14.70 3.77 9.92
CA ARG A 120 -13.69 3.26 10.87
C ARG A 120 -12.61 4.27 11.22
N LEU A 121 -12.47 5.33 10.40
CA LEU A 121 -11.48 6.38 10.58
C LEU A 121 -11.91 7.39 11.65
N PHE A 122 -13.21 7.65 11.76
CA PHE A 122 -13.75 8.60 12.72
C PHE A 122 -14.18 7.89 14.01
N PRO A 123 -14.12 8.58 15.16
CA PRO A 123 -14.77 8.10 16.38
C PRO A 123 -16.24 7.78 16.14
N PRO A 124 -16.81 6.75 16.79
CA PRO A 124 -18.23 6.46 16.69
C PRO A 124 -19.05 7.59 17.32
N HIS A 125 -20.17 7.96 16.70
CA HIS A 125 -21.11 8.91 17.26
C HIS A 125 -21.70 8.40 18.59
N GLN A 126 -22.01 9.33 19.49
CA GLN A 126 -22.77 9.02 20.70
C GLN A 126 -24.19 8.57 20.33
N ALA A 127 -24.77 7.65 21.12
CA ALA A 127 -25.97 6.88 20.78
C ALA A 127 -27.24 7.68 20.36
N ALA A 128 -27.27 9.00 20.61
CA ALA A 128 -28.39 9.88 20.27
C ALA A 128 -28.04 11.01 19.29
N GLY A 129 -26.78 11.17 18.86
CA GLY A 129 -26.33 12.29 18.05
C GLY A 129 -26.02 11.90 16.61
N ASP A 130 -26.55 12.66 15.64
CA ASP A 130 -26.18 12.56 14.22
C ASP A 130 -24.98 13.45 13.86
N LYS A 131 -24.46 14.22 14.82
CA LYS A 131 -23.34 15.14 14.67
C LYS A 131 -22.31 14.94 15.77
N GLN A 132 -21.03 15.11 15.43
CA GLN A 132 -19.93 15.18 16.39
C GLN A 132 -18.88 16.17 15.91
N ASP A 133 -18.21 16.82 16.85
CA ASP A 133 -17.08 17.70 16.55
C ASP A 133 -15.80 16.88 16.48
N LEU A 134 -15.00 17.12 15.44
CA LEU A 134 -13.71 16.50 15.21
C LEU A 134 -12.65 17.59 15.09
N LEU A 135 -11.50 17.35 15.72
CA LEU A 135 -10.31 18.16 15.53
C LEU A 135 -9.35 17.38 14.64
N LEU A 136 -9.07 17.93 13.45
CA LEU A 136 -8.12 17.37 12.50
C LEU A 136 -6.86 18.22 12.53
N HIS A 137 -5.70 17.60 12.34
CA HIS A 137 -4.44 18.33 12.23
C HIS A 137 -3.80 18.08 10.86
N ASP A 138 -3.30 19.11 10.21
CA ASP A 138 -2.51 18.91 8.99
C ASP A 138 -1.02 18.72 9.28
N ILE A 139 -0.27 18.35 8.24
CA ILE A 139 1.18 18.11 8.33
C ILE A 139 2.00 19.37 8.65
N SER A 140 1.46 20.56 8.38
CA SER A 140 2.08 21.84 8.73
C SER A 140 1.81 22.21 10.20
N GLY A 141 0.97 21.44 10.90
CA GLY A 141 0.61 21.65 12.29
C GLY A 141 -0.63 22.51 12.51
N ASN A 142 -1.33 22.94 11.44
CA ASN A 142 -2.59 23.66 11.63
C ASN A 142 -3.69 22.71 12.06
N SER A 143 -4.71 23.27 12.70
CA SER A 143 -5.83 22.50 13.26
C SER A 143 -7.14 22.95 12.64
N TRP A 144 -7.99 21.99 12.30
CA TRP A 144 -9.24 22.18 11.59
C TRP A 144 -10.39 21.57 12.39
N ASN A 145 -11.34 22.40 12.81
CA ASN A 145 -12.54 21.98 13.53
C ASN A 145 -13.61 21.56 12.52
N MET A 146 -13.79 20.25 12.36
CA MET A 146 -14.78 19.70 11.46
C MET A 146 -16.04 19.29 12.23
N GLU A 147 -17.23 19.59 11.71
CA GLU A 147 -18.46 18.94 12.15
C GLU A 147 -18.69 17.68 11.31
N HIS A 148 -18.62 16.50 11.92
CA HIS A 148 -18.91 15.24 11.26
C HIS A 148 -20.36 14.84 11.45
N THR A 149 -21.13 14.92 10.36
CA THR A 149 -22.53 14.50 10.33
C THR A 149 -22.65 13.08 9.80
N HIS A 150 -23.42 12.23 10.48
CA HIS A 150 -23.85 10.92 10.03
C HIS A 150 -25.36 10.80 10.20
N ARG A 151 -26.11 11.03 9.11
CA ARG A 151 -27.58 10.99 9.08
C ARG A 151 -28.07 10.09 7.95
N GLY A 152 -28.64 8.94 8.31
CA GLY A 152 -29.13 7.96 7.32
C GLY A 152 -28.01 7.48 6.39
N ALA A 153 -28.10 7.82 5.11
CA ALA A 153 -27.06 7.50 4.12
C ALA A 153 -25.99 8.61 3.97
N THR A 154 -26.21 9.80 4.53
CA THR A 154 -25.34 10.95 4.35
C THR A 154 -24.26 10.97 5.43
N ARG A 155 -22.99 11.01 5.00
CA ARG A 155 -21.84 11.31 5.86
C ARG A 155 -21.05 12.50 5.31
N SER A 156 -20.76 13.48 6.14
CA SER A 156 -20.05 14.68 5.69
C SER A 156 -19.18 15.31 6.77
N LEU A 157 -18.09 15.94 6.35
CA LEU A 157 -17.33 16.89 7.17
C LEU A 157 -17.67 18.30 6.72
N SER A 158 -18.16 19.12 7.64
CA SER A 158 -18.51 20.53 7.45
C SER A 158 -17.78 21.39 8.49
N ARG A 159 -18.23 22.64 8.69
CA ARG A 159 -17.60 23.67 9.54
C ARG A 159 -16.33 24.25 8.88
N ASP A 160 -15.14 23.72 9.14
CA ASP A 160 -13.89 24.31 8.61
C ASP A 160 -13.50 23.78 7.22
N TRP A 161 -14.38 23.03 6.53
CA TRP A 161 -14.05 22.42 5.24
C TRP A 161 -13.62 23.43 4.16
N GLN A 162 -14.38 24.53 4.01
CA GLN A 162 -14.06 25.54 2.99
C GLN A 162 -12.84 26.38 3.36
N ASP A 163 -12.62 26.62 4.65
CA ASP A 163 -11.40 27.28 5.13
C ASP A 163 -10.18 26.42 4.83
N LEU A 164 -10.25 25.10 5.06
CA LEU A 164 -9.21 24.15 4.66
C LEU A 164 -8.97 24.20 3.15
N VAL A 165 -10.03 24.14 2.34
CA VAL A 165 -9.92 24.20 0.87
C VAL A 165 -9.23 25.48 0.42
N HIS A 166 -9.61 26.63 1.00
CA HIS A 166 -9.07 27.94 0.63
C HIS A 166 -7.62 28.10 1.09
N GLU A 167 -7.34 27.88 2.38
CA GLU A 167 -6.03 28.11 2.98
C GLU A 167 -4.98 27.13 2.46
N LYS A 168 -5.34 25.85 2.28
CA LYS A 168 -4.44 24.86 1.65
C LYS A 168 -4.45 24.94 0.13
N GLY A 169 -5.27 25.80 -0.49
CA GLY A 169 -5.39 25.89 -1.94
C GLY A 169 -5.69 24.54 -2.60
N VAL A 170 -6.62 23.76 -2.03
CA VAL A 170 -7.05 22.45 -2.55
C VAL A 170 -7.63 22.62 -3.94
N LYS A 171 -7.25 21.77 -4.89
CA LYS A 171 -7.77 21.75 -6.26
C LYS A 171 -8.49 20.45 -6.56
N VAL A 172 -9.40 20.50 -7.54
CA VAL A 172 -9.99 19.30 -8.13
C VAL A 172 -8.89 18.40 -8.67
N ARG A 173 -9.02 17.08 -8.45
CA ARG A 173 -8.01 16.04 -8.68
C ARG A 173 -6.89 15.91 -7.65
N ASP A 174 -6.72 16.86 -6.73
CA ASP A 174 -5.83 16.61 -5.57
C ASP A 174 -6.36 15.41 -4.79
N ILE A 175 -5.51 14.73 -4.03
CA ILE A 175 -5.89 13.60 -3.19
C ILE A 175 -5.78 14.05 -1.74
N ILE A 176 -6.92 14.13 -1.05
CA ILE A 176 -6.93 14.32 0.40
C ILE A 176 -6.81 12.97 1.09
N VAL A 177 -5.94 12.88 2.09
CA VAL A 177 -5.75 11.67 2.90
C VAL A 177 -6.04 11.99 4.35
N PHE A 178 -6.97 11.27 4.94
CA PHE A 178 -7.26 11.29 6.38
C PHE A 178 -6.59 10.10 7.03
N VAL A 179 -6.02 10.26 8.23
CA VAL A 179 -5.36 9.16 8.95
C VAL A 179 -5.71 9.19 10.43
N ARG A 180 -6.20 8.07 10.95
CA ARG A 180 -6.38 7.87 12.39
C ARG A 180 -5.11 7.31 13.00
N CYS A 181 -4.54 8.08 13.92
CA CYS A 181 -3.36 7.72 14.69
C CYS A 181 -3.71 6.72 15.81
N PRO A 182 -2.75 5.92 16.31
CA PRO A 182 -2.97 5.02 17.45
C PRO A 182 -3.43 5.73 18.73
N ASP A 183 -3.02 6.98 18.91
CA ASP A 183 -3.43 7.84 20.04
C ASP A 183 -4.82 8.48 19.87
N GLY A 184 -5.50 8.21 18.76
CA GLY A 184 -6.85 8.70 18.46
C GLY A 184 -6.91 10.02 17.68
N ARG A 185 -5.79 10.72 17.48
CA ARG A 185 -5.75 11.93 16.63
C ARG A 185 -6.08 11.60 15.18
N ILE A 186 -6.69 12.55 14.47
CA ILE A 186 -6.91 12.45 13.02
C ILE A 186 -6.02 13.46 12.32
N LEU A 187 -5.20 12.99 11.40
CA LEU A 187 -4.40 13.85 10.53
C LEU A 187 -5.02 13.99 9.14
N VAL A 188 -4.74 15.11 8.50
CA VAL A 188 -5.02 15.38 7.09
C VAL A 188 -3.73 15.66 6.33
N ASP A 189 -3.63 15.04 5.16
CA ASP A 189 -2.61 15.30 4.15
C ASP A 189 -3.25 15.62 2.82
N LEU A 190 -2.53 16.36 1.98
CA LEU A 190 -2.98 16.77 0.67
C LEU A 190 -1.89 16.47 -0.36
N ARG A 191 -2.14 15.44 -1.19
CA ARG A 191 -1.26 15.08 -2.30
C ARG A 191 -1.72 15.81 -3.56
N ARG A 192 -0.84 16.61 -4.14
CA ARG A 192 -1.17 17.44 -5.31
C ARG A 192 -1.31 16.60 -6.57
N ALA A 193 -2.34 16.88 -7.37
CA ALA A 193 -2.53 16.25 -8.68
C ALA A 193 -1.37 16.55 -9.63
N THR A 194 -0.82 17.77 -9.51
CA THR A 194 0.35 18.24 -10.25
C THR A 194 1.44 18.55 -9.23
N PRO A 195 2.43 17.65 -9.06
CA PRO A 195 3.56 17.91 -8.18
C PRO A 195 4.29 19.21 -8.53
N VAL A 196 4.80 19.92 -7.53
CA VAL A 196 5.61 21.11 -7.78
C VAL A 196 6.92 20.68 -8.46
N ASN A 197 7.19 21.19 -9.65
CA ASN A 197 8.48 20.95 -10.31
C ASN A 197 9.61 21.52 -9.42
N ARG A 198 10.67 20.74 -9.24
CA ARG A 198 11.90 21.21 -8.60
C ARG A 198 13.02 21.10 -9.62
N ASP A 199 13.57 22.23 -10.03
CA ASP A 199 14.62 22.28 -11.05
C ASP A 199 15.87 21.50 -10.63
N TRP A 200 16.08 21.30 -9.33
CA TRP A 200 17.20 20.53 -8.78
C TRP A 200 17.02 19.01 -8.84
N GLY A 201 15.81 18.50 -9.08
CA GLY A 201 15.52 17.05 -9.02
C GLY A 201 16.39 16.24 -9.98
N GLY A 202 16.61 16.75 -11.19
CA GLY A 202 17.49 16.09 -12.17
C GLY A 202 18.96 16.10 -11.79
N GLN A 203 19.40 17.17 -11.14
CA GLN A 203 20.77 17.25 -10.63
C GLN A 203 20.99 16.27 -9.48
N GLU A 204 20.04 16.15 -8.54
CA GLU A 204 20.12 15.18 -7.43
C GLU A 204 20.18 13.75 -7.96
N VAL A 205 19.32 13.39 -8.93
CA VAL A 205 19.32 12.06 -9.56
C VAL A 205 20.67 11.77 -10.22
N ALA A 206 21.22 12.71 -11.00
CA ALA A 206 22.51 12.52 -11.68
C ALA A 206 23.66 12.35 -10.68
N GLN A 207 23.73 13.22 -9.67
CA GLN A 207 24.78 13.18 -8.65
C GLN A 207 24.70 11.91 -7.79
N ALA A 208 23.51 11.55 -7.32
CA ALA A 208 23.30 10.33 -6.54
C ALA A 208 23.67 9.08 -7.34
N SER A 209 23.31 9.04 -8.63
CA SER A 209 23.64 7.91 -9.50
C SER A 209 25.15 7.76 -9.71
N GLN A 210 25.86 8.88 -9.93
CA GLN A 210 27.32 8.87 -10.05
C GLN A 210 28.00 8.41 -8.76
N LEU A 211 27.63 8.99 -7.62
CA LEU A 211 28.20 8.62 -6.32
C LEU A 211 27.92 7.16 -5.95
N ALA A 212 26.73 6.66 -6.30
CA ALA A 212 26.38 5.26 -6.10
C ALA A 212 27.29 4.30 -6.89
N ILE A 213 27.68 4.66 -8.13
CA ILE A 213 28.62 3.90 -8.96
C ILE A 213 30.05 3.99 -8.42
N GLU A 214 30.46 5.18 -7.97
CA GLU A 214 31.80 5.44 -7.44
C GLU A 214 32.00 4.87 -6.02
N GLY A 215 30.93 4.38 -5.38
CA GLY A 215 30.98 3.86 -4.01
C GLY A 215 31.01 4.95 -2.93
N GLY A 216 30.76 6.20 -3.30
CA GLY A 216 30.72 7.34 -2.39
C GLY A 216 29.39 7.43 -1.63
N ALA A 217 29.41 8.00 -0.42
CA ALA A 217 28.19 8.32 0.29
C ALA A 217 27.40 9.41 -0.45
N PHE A 218 26.08 9.29 -0.49
CA PHE A 218 25.20 10.23 -1.17
C PHE A 218 23.86 10.36 -0.46
N THR A 219 23.12 11.39 -0.84
CA THR A 219 21.82 11.71 -0.24
C THR A 219 20.78 11.87 -1.34
N VAL A 220 19.58 11.37 -1.08
CA VAL A 220 18.43 11.45 -1.99
C VAL A 220 17.21 11.94 -1.25
N THR A 221 16.33 12.66 -1.95
CA THR A 221 15.09 13.18 -1.38
C THR A 221 13.89 12.39 -1.88
N TYR A 222 13.15 11.76 -0.97
CA TYR A 222 11.94 10.99 -1.28
C TYR A 222 10.67 11.78 -0.96
N TYR A 223 9.76 11.82 -1.93
CA TYR A 223 8.45 12.47 -1.87
C TYR A 223 7.34 11.41 -2.04
N PRO A 224 6.75 10.90 -0.94
CA PRO A 224 5.70 9.87 -1.00
C PRO A 224 4.45 10.29 -1.79
N GLY A 225 4.18 11.60 -1.89
CA GLY A 225 3.01 12.16 -2.56
C GLY A 225 3.10 12.21 -4.10
N ARG A 226 4.29 11.97 -4.69
CA ARG A 226 4.53 12.20 -6.12
C ARG A 226 4.20 11.02 -7.05
N GLY A 227 3.52 10.00 -6.54
CA GLY A 227 3.00 8.88 -7.33
C GLY A 227 4.04 7.83 -7.78
N GLY A 228 5.33 8.09 -7.54
CA GLY A 228 6.41 7.12 -7.73
C GLY A 228 6.41 6.03 -6.65
N GLU A 229 6.94 4.86 -6.99
CA GLU A 229 7.28 3.83 -5.98
C GLU A 229 8.47 4.28 -5.14
N SER A 230 8.62 3.72 -3.94
CA SER A 230 9.87 3.91 -3.21
C SER A 230 11.04 3.37 -4.06
N PHE A 231 12.03 4.22 -4.29
CA PHE A 231 13.26 3.89 -5.01
C PHE A 231 14.41 3.54 -4.07
N VAL A 232 14.17 3.60 -2.75
CA VAL A 232 15.03 3.00 -1.72
C VAL A 232 14.23 1.87 -1.08
N VAL A 233 14.57 0.63 -1.42
CA VAL A 233 13.78 -0.55 -1.06
C VAL A 233 14.60 -1.45 -0.14
N PRO A 234 14.05 -1.94 0.99
CA PRO A 234 14.78 -2.85 1.86
C PRO A 234 15.33 -4.05 1.10
N ARG A 235 16.58 -4.42 1.39
CA ARG A 235 17.27 -5.48 0.65
C ARG A 235 16.52 -6.81 0.69
N ALA A 236 16.05 -7.20 1.87
CA ALA A 236 15.29 -8.44 2.06
C ALA A 236 14.03 -8.52 1.18
N VAL A 237 13.38 -7.39 0.90
CA VAL A 237 12.19 -7.34 0.03
C VAL A 237 12.57 -7.59 -1.44
N VAL A 238 13.67 -6.99 -1.90
CA VAL A 238 14.17 -7.18 -3.26
C VAL A 238 14.70 -8.59 -3.45
N ASP A 239 15.50 -9.10 -2.51
CA ASP A 239 16.10 -10.44 -2.56
C ASP A 239 14.98 -11.51 -2.54
N ALA A 240 14.01 -11.41 -1.63
CA ALA A 240 12.88 -12.34 -1.57
C ALA A 240 12.01 -12.31 -2.84
N ALA A 241 11.90 -11.16 -3.52
CA ALA A 241 11.21 -11.07 -4.79
C ALA A 241 12.05 -11.63 -5.96
N ALA A 242 13.38 -11.56 -5.87
CA ALA A 242 14.32 -12.08 -6.87
C ALA A 242 14.45 -13.61 -6.81
N GLU A 243 14.33 -14.22 -5.63
CA GLU A 243 14.34 -15.68 -5.44
C GLU A 243 13.13 -16.39 -6.06
N ARG A 244 12.07 -15.64 -6.38
CA ARG A 244 10.84 -16.19 -6.95
C ARG A 244 11.00 -16.35 -8.47
N GLU A 245 10.53 -17.48 -8.98
CA GLU A 245 10.32 -17.64 -10.41
C GLU A 245 9.11 -16.81 -10.85
N TRP A 246 9.32 -16.00 -11.89
CA TRP A 246 8.29 -15.16 -12.50
C TRP A 246 8.15 -15.62 -13.95
N GLU A 247 7.01 -16.22 -14.26
CA GLU A 247 6.72 -16.78 -15.58
C GLU A 247 5.55 -16.05 -16.24
N VAL A 248 5.59 -15.98 -17.57
CA VAL A 248 4.43 -15.57 -18.38
C VAL A 248 3.24 -16.46 -18.03
N ASP A 249 2.04 -15.90 -18.09
CA ASP A 249 0.79 -16.56 -17.72
C ASP A 249 0.59 -16.81 -16.20
N THR A 250 1.53 -16.35 -15.35
CA THR A 250 1.32 -16.40 -13.89
C THR A 250 0.25 -15.40 -13.47
N PRO A 251 -0.85 -15.83 -12.82
CA PRO A 251 -1.84 -14.93 -12.27
C PRO A 251 -1.24 -14.20 -11.06
N VAL A 252 -1.38 -12.87 -11.04
CA VAL A 252 -0.84 -12.01 -10.00
C VAL A 252 -1.88 -11.05 -9.47
N ARG A 253 -1.71 -10.67 -8.21
CA ARG A 253 -2.44 -9.56 -7.60
C ARG A 253 -1.47 -8.45 -7.25
N LEU A 254 -1.89 -7.21 -7.45
CA LEU A 254 -1.14 -6.04 -7.00
C LEU A 254 -1.19 -5.97 -5.48
N LEU A 255 -0.02 -5.92 -4.86
CA LEU A 255 0.10 -5.61 -3.45
C LEU A 255 -0.28 -4.14 -3.23
N PRO A 256 -1.07 -3.84 -2.20
CA PRO A 256 -1.28 -2.47 -1.79
C PRO A 256 0.04 -1.77 -1.52
N LYS A 257 0.27 -0.62 -2.17
CA LYS A 257 1.44 0.24 -1.91
C LYS A 257 1.57 0.58 -0.42
N ASP A 258 0.42 0.75 0.21
CA ASP A 258 0.25 0.89 1.64
C ASP A 258 -0.57 -0.31 2.12
N GLU A 259 -0.16 -1.09 3.14
CA GLU A 259 -1.02 -2.12 3.82
C GLU A 259 -2.19 -1.47 4.59
N VAL A 260 -2.63 -0.35 4.09
CA VAL A 260 -3.78 0.38 4.54
C VAL A 260 -4.88 0.06 3.59
N VAL A 261 -6.04 -0.17 4.16
CA VAL A 261 -7.22 -0.56 3.42
C VAL A 261 -7.61 0.59 2.50
N HIS A 262 -7.14 0.54 1.25
CA HIS A 262 -7.74 1.28 0.15
C HIS A 262 -9.18 0.78 0.06
N VAL A 263 -10.13 1.53 0.61
CA VAL A 263 -11.53 1.32 0.29
C VAL A 263 -11.95 2.32 -0.77
N GLN A 264 -11.45 2.08 -1.98
CA GLN A 264 -12.09 2.58 -3.19
C GLN A 264 -11.95 1.54 -4.31
N GLN A 265 -12.84 0.56 -4.27
CA GLN A 265 -13.67 0.15 -5.41
C GLN A 265 -14.76 -0.78 -4.86
N GLN A 266 -15.99 -0.60 -5.32
CA GLN A 266 -17.11 -1.48 -4.97
C GLN A 266 -16.70 -2.95 -5.24
N GLY A 267 -16.66 -3.77 -4.19
CA GLY A 267 -16.81 -5.22 -4.35
C GLY A 267 -15.70 -6.16 -3.88
N SER A 268 -14.61 -5.72 -3.23
CA SER A 268 -13.65 -6.69 -2.67
C SER A 268 -13.25 -6.37 -1.23
N ALA A 269 -13.67 -7.25 -0.30
CA ALA A 269 -13.34 -7.20 1.13
C ALA A 269 -11.90 -7.63 1.46
N SER A 270 -11.04 -7.78 0.45
CA SER A 270 -9.61 -8.01 0.60
C SER A 270 -8.94 -6.90 -0.20
N GLY A 271 -8.05 -6.12 0.43
CA GLY A 271 -7.33 -5.01 -0.20
C GLY A 271 -6.45 -5.46 -1.36
N VAL A 272 -7.06 -5.82 -2.48
CA VAL A 272 -6.45 -6.17 -3.76
C VAL A 272 -6.81 -5.02 -4.69
N ILE A 273 -5.81 -4.24 -5.08
CA ILE A 273 -6.00 -3.01 -5.88
C ILE A 273 -6.28 -3.36 -7.35
N ALA A 274 -5.68 -4.45 -7.85
CA ALA A 274 -5.90 -4.98 -9.20
C ALA A 274 -5.46 -6.45 -9.28
N ARG A 275 -6.03 -7.19 -10.23
CA ARG A 275 -5.63 -8.56 -10.61
C ARG A 275 -5.26 -8.59 -12.08
N GLY A 276 -4.36 -9.47 -12.45
CA GLY A 276 -3.93 -9.60 -13.83
C GLY A 276 -3.04 -10.81 -14.03
N THR A 277 -2.53 -10.93 -15.25
CA THR A 277 -1.65 -12.02 -15.66
C THR A 277 -0.35 -11.46 -16.19
N ILE A 278 0.78 -12.10 -15.90
CA ILE A 278 2.08 -11.67 -16.44
C ILE A 278 2.09 -11.91 -17.96
N GLY A 279 2.09 -10.84 -18.75
CA GLY A 279 2.18 -10.91 -20.21
C GLY A 279 3.62 -10.99 -20.71
N ALA A 280 4.57 -10.36 -20.00
CA ALA A 280 5.99 -10.45 -20.32
C ALA A 280 6.89 -10.18 -19.10
N VAL A 281 8.06 -10.82 -19.09
CA VAL A 281 9.18 -10.45 -18.21
C VAL A 281 10.16 -9.64 -19.05
N VAL A 282 10.33 -8.36 -18.73
CA VAL A 282 11.07 -7.40 -19.55
C VAL A 282 12.57 -7.79 -19.60
N PRO A 283 13.12 -8.14 -20.77
CA PRO A 283 14.53 -8.51 -20.90
C PRO A 283 15.45 -7.32 -20.53
N GLY A 284 16.50 -7.58 -19.75
CA GLY A 284 17.50 -6.57 -19.36
C GLY A 284 17.11 -5.65 -18.18
N ALA A 285 15.82 -5.57 -17.82
CA ALA A 285 15.35 -4.91 -16.60
C ALA A 285 15.47 -5.87 -15.42
N THR A 286 16.65 -6.01 -14.83
CA THR A 286 16.89 -7.10 -13.87
C THR A 286 16.10 -6.96 -12.55
N THR A 287 15.68 -5.75 -12.20
CA THR A 287 14.99 -5.49 -10.91
C THR A 287 13.90 -4.42 -10.97
N TRP A 288 14.13 -3.26 -11.61
CA TRP A 288 13.12 -2.19 -11.68
C TRP A 288 12.20 -2.30 -12.91
N ARG A 289 10.87 -2.26 -12.70
CA ARG A 289 9.81 -2.40 -13.71
C ARG A 289 10.01 -3.59 -14.65
N SER A 290 10.32 -4.74 -14.08
CA SER A 290 10.69 -5.95 -14.82
C SER A 290 9.51 -6.82 -15.27
N LEU A 291 8.29 -6.55 -14.79
CA LEU A 291 7.11 -7.36 -15.10
C LEU A 291 6.05 -6.53 -15.84
N GLN A 292 5.68 -6.94 -17.04
CA GLN A 292 4.51 -6.42 -17.74
C GLN A 292 3.30 -7.28 -17.38
N VAL A 293 2.27 -6.65 -16.82
CA VAL A 293 1.06 -7.32 -16.34
C VAL A 293 -0.13 -6.82 -17.13
N ASP A 294 -0.90 -7.77 -17.65
CA ASP A 294 -2.20 -7.53 -18.28
C ASP A 294 -3.27 -7.55 -17.18
N TRP A 295 -3.64 -6.36 -16.70
CA TRP A 295 -4.63 -6.22 -15.62
C TRP A 295 -6.05 -6.43 -16.13
N ASP A 296 -6.83 -7.20 -15.37
CA ASP A 296 -8.22 -7.51 -15.65
C ASP A 296 -9.05 -6.23 -15.78
N GLY A 297 -9.76 -6.08 -16.90
CA GLY A 297 -10.61 -4.92 -17.16
C GLY A 297 -9.88 -3.65 -17.63
N SER A 298 -8.56 -3.68 -17.81
CA SER A 298 -7.82 -2.59 -18.46
C SER A 298 -7.90 -2.71 -19.99
N THR A 299 -8.21 -1.60 -20.67
CA THR A 299 -8.16 -1.49 -22.14
C THR A 299 -6.87 -0.82 -22.63
N SER A 300 -5.99 -0.39 -21.71
CA SER A 300 -4.73 0.30 -22.02
C SER A 300 -3.52 -0.48 -21.52
N SER A 301 -2.39 -0.27 -22.21
CA SER A 301 -1.07 -0.75 -21.79
C SER A 301 -0.72 -0.08 -20.46
N THR A 302 -0.65 -0.86 -19.39
CA THR A 302 -0.20 -0.36 -18.08
C THR A 302 1.32 -0.38 -18.00
N PRO A 303 1.94 0.56 -17.28
CA PRO A 303 3.38 0.56 -17.12
C PRO A 303 3.82 -0.69 -16.35
N ALA A 304 4.94 -1.28 -16.76
CA ALA A 304 5.52 -2.45 -16.11
C ALA A 304 5.76 -2.20 -14.60
N VAL A 305 5.67 -3.24 -13.78
CA VAL A 305 5.79 -3.20 -12.32
C VAL A 305 7.04 -3.94 -11.83
N ASN A 306 7.48 -3.63 -10.62
CA ASN A 306 8.55 -4.34 -9.91
C ASN A 306 8.03 -5.68 -9.35
N LYS A 307 8.92 -6.66 -9.23
CA LYS A 307 8.59 -8.00 -8.69
C LYS A 307 8.00 -7.96 -7.27
N TRP A 308 8.52 -7.06 -6.41
CA TRP A 308 8.04 -6.92 -5.02
C TRP A 308 6.70 -6.18 -4.89
N GLN A 309 6.08 -5.75 -6.00
CA GLN A 309 4.77 -5.10 -5.98
C GLN A 309 3.62 -6.06 -6.22
N VAL A 310 3.90 -7.31 -6.59
CA VAL A 310 2.87 -8.27 -6.95
C VAL A 310 3.06 -9.57 -6.18
N GLU A 311 1.96 -10.29 -6.00
CA GLU A 311 1.98 -11.65 -5.46
C GLU A 311 1.29 -12.60 -6.45
N PRO A 312 1.90 -13.76 -6.78
CA PRO A 312 1.25 -14.84 -7.48
C PRO A 312 0.02 -15.37 -6.73
N GLU A 313 -1.11 -15.48 -7.40
CA GLU A 313 -2.30 -16.12 -6.85
C GLU A 313 -2.14 -17.65 -6.90
N GLY A 314 -2.18 -18.32 -5.74
CA GLY A 314 -2.20 -19.79 -5.65
C GLY A 314 -1.12 -20.49 -4.82
N THR A 315 -0.12 -19.78 -4.29
CA THR A 315 0.96 -20.41 -3.49
C THR A 315 0.52 -20.90 -2.10
N ARG A 316 -0.66 -20.52 -1.60
CA ARG A 316 -1.25 -21.06 -0.36
C ARG A 316 -2.21 -22.24 -0.56
N ASP A 317 -2.72 -22.46 -1.77
CA ASP A 317 -3.65 -23.57 -2.05
C ASP A 317 -2.94 -24.87 -2.50
N ALA A 318 -1.70 -24.77 -2.98
CA ALA A 318 -0.92 -25.95 -3.38
C ALA A 318 -0.55 -26.87 -2.20
N LYS A 319 -0.38 -26.33 -0.99
CA LYS A 319 -0.13 -27.15 0.22
C LYS A 319 -1.40 -27.83 0.75
N ARG A 320 -2.59 -27.23 0.57
CA ARG A 320 -3.87 -27.83 1.00
C ARG A 320 -4.33 -28.97 0.08
N ARG A 321 -3.92 -28.94 -1.19
CA ARG A 321 -4.19 -30.01 -2.17
C ARG A 321 -3.30 -31.26 -2.04
N ARG A 322 -2.20 -31.20 -1.29
CA ARG A 322 -1.33 -32.38 -1.04
C ARG A 322 -1.73 -33.24 0.17
N LEU A 323 -2.67 -32.79 1.00
CA LEU A 323 -3.19 -33.56 2.15
C LEU A 323 -4.51 -34.30 1.87
N SER A 324 -5.03 -34.27 0.65
CA SER A 324 -6.28 -34.97 0.29
C SER A 324 -6.14 -36.04 -0.81
N LYS A 325 -4.91 -36.48 -1.13
CA LYS A 325 -4.67 -37.61 -2.04
C LYS A 325 -3.98 -38.79 -1.34
N THR A 326 -4.72 -39.45 -0.46
CA THR A 326 -4.54 -40.85 -0.05
C THR A 326 -5.93 -41.25 0.45
N VAL A 327 -6.81 -41.92 -0.29
CA VAL A 327 -6.81 -43.30 -0.81
C VAL A 327 -8.00 -43.40 -1.79
N PRO A 328 -7.95 -44.15 -2.91
CA PRO A 328 -9.17 -44.67 -3.53
C PRO A 328 -9.41 -46.14 -3.09
N PRO A 329 -10.63 -46.51 -2.70
CA PRO A 329 -11.17 -47.82 -3.01
C PRO A 329 -12.17 -47.62 -4.16
N VAL A 330 -12.38 -48.51 -5.12
CA VAL A 330 -12.85 -49.89 -5.00
C VAL A 330 -12.81 -50.48 -6.42
N ALA A 331 -12.51 -51.76 -6.57
CA ALA A 331 -13.18 -52.60 -7.55
C ALA A 331 -13.10 -54.07 -7.12
N SER A 332 -14.20 -54.63 -6.63
CA SER A 332 -14.49 -56.05 -6.81
C SER A 332 -15.99 -56.20 -7.00
N THR A 333 -16.36 -56.62 -8.21
CA THR A 333 -17.73 -56.89 -8.62
C THR A 333 -17.95 -58.39 -8.52
N ALA A 334 -18.87 -58.84 -7.67
CA ALA A 334 -19.49 -60.14 -7.83
C ALA A 334 -20.88 -60.21 -7.15
N GLN A 335 -21.87 -60.44 -8.00
CA GLN A 335 -23.09 -61.24 -7.78
C GLN A 335 -24.10 -60.81 -6.70
N ARG A 336 -25.24 -60.28 -7.18
CA ARG A 336 -26.53 -60.33 -6.48
C ARG A 336 -27.17 -61.69 -6.69
N GLY A 337 -27.41 -62.40 -5.59
CA GLY A 337 -28.33 -63.54 -5.50
C GLY A 337 -29.51 -63.21 -4.58
N VAL A 338 -30.71 -63.25 -5.17
CA VAL A 338 -32.00 -63.74 -4.64
C VAL A 338 -32.61 -63.17 -3.32
N LYS A 339 -33.80 -62.59 -3.53
CA LYS A 339 -35.01 -62.37 -2.68
C LYS A 339 -35.11 -63.11 -1.33
N LEU A 340 -35.77 -62.46 -0.34
CA LEU A 340 -37.08 -62.89 0.19
C LEU A 340 -37.72 -61.88 1.18
N PHE A 341 -39.05 -61.92 1.17
CA PHE A 341 -40.09 -61.14 1.84
C PHE A 341 -39.99 -60.94 3.38
N GLY A 342 -40.65 -59.89 3.89
CA GLY A 342 -41.38 -60.03 5.17
C GLY A 342 -41.63 -58.80 6.06
N LYS A 343 -42.79 -58.17 5.87
CA LYS A 343 -43.77 -57.65 6.89
C LYS A 343 -43.39 -56.60 7.97
N THR A 344 -44.18 -55.52 7.89
CA THR A 344 -44.81 -54.62 8.88
C THR A 344 -44.88 -55.07 10.35
N LEU A 345 -44.76 -54.12 11.29
CA LEU A 345 -45.72 -53.83 12.39
C LEU A 345 -45.35 -52.52 13.12
N VAL A 346 -46.39 -51.85 13.64
CA VAL A 346 -46.50 -50.53 14.31
C VAL A 346 -46.88 -50.80 15.80
N PRO A 347 -47.32 -49.83 16.64
CA PRO A 347 -46.67 -48.74 17.39
C PRO A 347 -46.65 -48.98 18.93
N GLU A 348 -46.46 -47.87 19.67
CA GLU A 348 -46.99 -47.51 21.01
C GLU A 348 -46.04 -47.50 22.22
N GLY A 349 -46.18 -46.44 23.03
CA GLY A 349 -45.50 -46.29 24.32
C GLY A 349 -45.41 -44.86 24.79
N SER A 350 -46.52 -44.34 25.32
CA SER A 350 -46.64 -43.10 26.09
C SER A 350 -45.79 -43.11 27.37
N GLY A 351 -45.33 -41.94 27.82
CA GLY A 351 -44.65 -41.77 29.11
C GLY A 351 -44.46 -40.31 29.49
N SER A 352 -45.24 -39.87 30.49
CA SER A 352 -45.44 -38.50 30.96
C SER A 352 -44.43 -38.02 32.01
N ARG A 353 -44.34 -36.67 32.15
CA ARG A 353 -43.92 -35.88 33.34
C ARG A 353 -42.44 -36.06 33.76
N SER A 354 -41.65 -35.02 34.01
CA SER A 354 -41.91 -33.74 34.66
C SER A 354 -40.90 -32.70 34.17
#